data_AF-A0A3B7D352-F1
#
_entry.id   AF-A0A3B7D352-F1
#
_cell.length_a   1.000
_cell.length_b   1.000
_cell.length_c   1.000
_cell.angle_alpha   90.00
_cell.angle_beta   90.00
_cell.angle_gamma   90.00
#
_symmetry.space_group_name_H-M   'P 1'
#
loop_
_entity.id
_entity.type
_entity.pdbx_description
1 polymer ?
#
loop_
_entity_poly.entity_id
_entity_poly.type
_entity_poly.pdbx_seq_one_letter_code
_entity_poly.pdbx_strand_id
1 'polypeptide(L)'
;MVNNEYAAVEALRALIDALNGTDVETLDEDWVTFFVYEDVYLVANVVTASGRLRIRAYLPSDDEQLVNEWIASQSAPRSGVLEKSYIHEGDWRPRLLFERPITSIDWATDPLLADITQYAAEWLEESTGRYTSGTRPPYVIQEDPREIAPSSAWLLIGSEASFPSSTNLQDDKAAADVGIFKWDWTAAPQTQIGDLVLFYFTSPRKAVHFVARAASKAFFTRDIEVVADKSVNSAQWWAYFTNPIAIDPIPVDVLRQAVGGHLLLRGRSGQFLRPGSVAALQFRASEPSDQAELDRIVEVPAGIADLPDPNDITPEVWRELAAGALRFEDDVSSHVVEPLLGFMLAGTGLEWKGEYRIERRSADFVVLDGKHPLYVIEVKRAIKDGSGGRWDKSPDFTQLRWYADHLGTAGMLIDSNRLLLVDNGAAQPLREIQRRDCSDTDLRAIREHILKARVVPPG
;
A
#
# COMPACT_ATOMS: atom_id res chain seq x y z
N MET A 1 42.01 -19.51 -14.47
CA MET A 1 41.24 -18.76 -15.47
C MET A 1 39.95 -19.49 -15.87
N VAL A 2 39.96 -20.81 -16.05
CA VAL A 2 38.75 -21.62 -16.38
C VAL A 2 37.58 -21.53 -15.36
N ASN A 3 37.83 -21.21 -14.09
CA ASN A 3 36.76 -21.12 -13.07
C ASN A 3 35.93 -19.83 -13.11
N ASN A 4 36.38 -18.76 -13.78
CA ASN A 4 35.67 -17.47 -13.77
C ASN A 4 34.67 -17.33 -14.93
N GLU A 5 34.97 -17.93 -16.08
CA GLU A 5 34.09 -17.92 -17.26
C GLU A 5 32.81 -18.74 -17.01
N TYR A 6 32.93 -19.89 -16.35
CA TYR A 6 31.76 -20.71 -15.99
C TYR A 6 30.84 -20.01 -14.98
N ALA A 7 31.42 -19.30 -14.01
CA ALA A 7 30.65 -18.54 -13.01
C ALA A 7 29.94 -17.32 -13.63
N ALA A 8 30.52 -16.71 -14.66
CA ALA A 8 29.91 -15.59 -15.38
C ALA A 8 28.63 -16.01 -16.12
N VAL A 9 28.71 -17.08 -16.91
CA VAL A 9 27.56 -17.58 -17.68
C VAL A 9 26.43 -18.08 -16.76
N GLU A 10 26.76 -18.79 -15.69
CA GLU A 10 25.77 -19.25 -14.70
C GLU A 10 25.08 -18.08 -13.99
N ALA A 11 25.83 -17.02 -13.63
CA ALA A 11 25.22 -15.84 -13.01
C ALA A 11 24.31 -15.06 -13.97
N LEU A 12 24.67 -14.98 -15.26
CA LEU A 12 23.81 -14.38 -16.29
C LEU A 12 22.53 -15.20 -16.50
N ARG A 13 22.61 -16.54 -16.50
CA ARG A 13 21.44 -17.42 -16.58
C ARG A 13 20.54 -17.30 -15.36
N ALA A 14 21.13 -17.34 -14.16
CA ALA A 14 20.39 -17.18 -12.91
C ALA A 14 19.67 -15.82 -12.84
N LEU A 15 20.27 -14.75 -13.39
CA LEU A 15 19.63 -13.46 -13.53
C LEU A 15 18.42 -13.51 -14.48
N ILE A 16 18.55 -14.11 -15.67
CA ILE A 16 17.44 -14.22 -16.63
C ILE A 16 16.27 -14.97 -15.99
N ASP A 17 16.55 -16.11 -15.37
CA ASP A 17 15.54 -16.95 -14.72
C ASP A 17 14.86 -16.19 -13.57
N ALA A 18 15.64 -15.51 -12.73
CA ALA A 18 15.11 -14.74 -11.60
C ALA A 18 14.20 -13.59 -12.01
N LEU A 19 14.46 -12.97 -13.16
CA LEU A 19 13.66 -11.86 -13.68
C LEU A 19 12.57 -12.30 -14.65
N ASN A 20 12.40 -13.61 -14.89
CA ASN A 20 11.53 -14.15 -15.93
C ASN A 20 11.79 -13.52 -17.30
N GLY A 21 13.07 -13.39 -17.66
CA GLY A 21 13.49 -12.72 -18.90
C GLY A 21 12.97 -13.41 -20.16
N THR A 22 12.50 -12.62 -21.12
CA THR A 22 12.02 -13.06 -22.43
C THR A 22 12.88 -12.49 -23.55
N ASP A 23 12.75 -13.04 -24.76
CA ASP A 23 13.43 -12.55 -25.98
C ASP A 23 14.94 -12.31 -25.77
N VAL A 24 15.63 -13.34 -25.26
CA VAL A 24 17.06 -13.31 -25.01
C VAL A 24 17.80 -13.25 -26.35
N GLU A 25 18.28 -12.06 -26.74
CA GLU A 25 18.85 -11.81 -28.07
C GLU A 25 20.31 -12.20 -28.16
N THR A 26 21.07 -12.09 -27.07
CA THR A 26 22.49 -12.48 -27.08
C THR A 26 22.90 -12.99 -25.71
N LEU A 27 23.63 -14.10 -25.68
CA LEU A 27 24.33 -14.60 -24.50
C LEU A 27 25.75 -14.95 -24.94
N ASP A 28 26.68 -14.03 -24.69
CA ASP A 28 28.12 -14.26 -24.87
C ASP A 28 28.75 -14.60 -23.50
N GLU A 29 30.05 -14.86 -23.45
CA GLU A 29 30.74 -15.25 -22.21
C GLU A 29 30.63 -14.22 -21.09
N ASP A 30 30.46 -12.94 -21.42
CA ASP A 30 30.44 -11.83 -20.46
C ASP A 30 29.26 -10.86 -20.61
N TRP A 31 28.29 -11.09 -21.50
CA TRP A 31 27.13 -10.21 -21.64
C TRP A 31 25.85 -10.89 -22.13
N VAL A 32 24.71 -10.32 -21.75
CA VAL A 32 23.38 -10.74 -22.19
C VAL A 32 22.45 -9.55 -22.36
N THR A 33 21.54 -9.66 -23.33
CA THR A 33 20.39 -8.75 -23.49
C THR A 33 19.09 -9.52 -23.58
N PHE A 34 18.07 -9.01 -22.91
CA PHE A 34 16.74 -9.62 -22.82
C PHE A 34 15.72 -8.60 -22.36
N PHE A 35 14.44 -8.95 -22.47
CA PHE A 35 13.34 -8.11 -22.00
C PHE A 35 12.79 -8.64 -20.68
N VAL A 36 12.31 -7.72 -19.85
CA VAL A 36 11.55 -8.02 -18.64
C VAL A 36 10.35 -7.09 -18.66
N TYR A 37 9.17 -7.57 -18.31
CA TYR A 37 7.97 -6.74 -18.15
C TYR A 37 7.65 -5.81 -19.35
N GLU A 38 6.83 -6.30 -20.29
CA GLU A 38 6.43 -5.57 -21.52
C GLU A 38 7.64 -5.14 -22.37
N ASP A 39 8.09 -3.89 -22.23
CA ASP A 39 9.09 -3.22 -23.07
C ASP A 39 10.37 -2.81 -22.31
N VAL A 40 10.58 -3.26 -21.07
CA VAL A 40 11.82 -2.93 -20.33
C VAL A 40 12.97 -3.77 -20.86
N TYR A 41 13.90 -3.09 -21.51
CA TYR A 41 15.08 -3.70 -22.11
C TYR A 41 16.23 -3.79 -21.11
N LEU A 42 16.77 -4.98 -20.89
CA LEU A 42 17.89 -5.20 -19.98
C LEU A 42 19.17 -5.52 -20.75
N VAL A 43 20.27 -4.91 -20.30
CA VAL A 43 21.64 -5.23 -20.68
C VAL A 43 22.40 -5.60 -19.42
N ALA A 44 22.81 -6.86 -19.30
CA ALA A 44 23.65 -7.31 -18.20
C ALA A 44 25.02 -7.77 -18.72
N ASN A 45 26.09 -7.41 -18.02
CA ASN A 45 27.44 -7.83 -18.39
C ASN A 45 28.34 -8.02 -17.17
N VAL A 46 29.29 -8.94 -17.28
CA VAL A 46 30.30 -9.22 -16.27
C VAL A 46 31.45 -8.23 -16.41
N VAL A 47 31.74 -7.52 -15.33
CA VAL A 47 32.89 -6.61 -15.22
C VAL A 47 34.07 -7.43 -14.68
N THR A 48 34.75 -8.12 -15.60
CA THR A 48 35.83 -9.10 -15.33
C THR A 48 36.92 -8.60 -14.38
N ALA A 49 37.30 -7.33 -14.46
CA ALA A 49 38.29 -6.72 -13.55
C ALA A 49 37.85 -6.65 -12.07
N SER A 50 36.54 -6.69 -11.81
CA SER A 50 35.96 -6.53 -10.47
C SER A 50 35.16 -7.73 -9.98
N GLY A 51 34.93 -8.75 -10.82
CA GLY A 51 34.11 -9.92 -10.47
C GLY A 51 32.66 -9.59 -10.18
N ARG A 52 32.13 -8.52 -10.79
CA ARG A 52 30.76 -8.03 -10.59
C ARG A 52 29.91 -8.20 -11.83
N LEU A 53 28.64 -8.46 -11.62
CA LEU A 53 27.59 -8.41 -12.62
C LEU A 53 27.01 -6.99 -12.62
N ARG A 54 27.11 -6.30 -13.75
CA ARG A 54 26.52 -4.98 -13.97
C ARG A 54 25.24 -5.14 -14.80
N ILE A 55 24.15 -4.57 -14.33
CA ILE A 55 22.82 -4.71 -14.93
C ILE A 55 22.29 -3.32 -15.22
N ARG A 56 21.80 -3.12 -16.43
CA ARG A 56 21.22 -1.87 -16.90
C ARG A 56 19.82 -2.17 -17.39
N ALA A 57 18.80 -1.66 -16.72
CA ALA A 57 17.42 -1.74 -17.19
C ALA A 57 17.02 -0.39 -17.81
N TYR A 58 16.57 -0.43 -19.05
CA TYR A 58 16.22 0.74 -19.86
C TYR A 58 14.72 0.83 -20.02
N LEU A 59 14.14 1.95 -19.61
CA LEU A 59 12.72 2.24 -19.77
C LEU A 59 12.48 2.90 -21.14
N PRO A 60 11.42 2.55 -21.88
CA PRO A 60 11.23 2.99 -23.27
C PRO A 60 10.90 4.49 -23.38
N SER A 61 11.72 5.27 -24.10
CA SER A 61 11.52 6.71 -24.32
C SER A 61 12.33 7.20 -25.52
N ASP A 62 11.89 8.25 -26.20
CA ASP A 62 12.66 8.96 -27.22
C ASP A 62 12.81 10.47 -26.96
N ASP A 63 12.36 10.96 -25.78
CA ASP A 63 12.39 12.38 -25.42
C ASP A 63 13.36 12.70 -24.25
N GLU A 64 14.41 13.47 -24.51
CA GLU A 64 15.40 13.87 -23.50
C GLU A 64 14.80 14.73 -22.37
N GLN A 65 13.91 15.66 -22.70
CA GLN A 65 13.36 16.60 -21.73
C GLN A 65 12.47 15.86 -20.73
N LEU A 66 11.61 14.98 -21.23
CA LEU A 66 10.74 14.14 -20.41
C LEU A 66 11.55 13.26 -19.45
N VAL A 67 12.62 12.62 -19.95
CA VAL A 67 13.51 11.80 -19.12
C VAL A 67 14.19 12.63 -18.03
N ASN A 68 14.66 13.84 -18.34
CA ASN A 68 15.31 14.70 -17.35
C ASN A 68 14.34 15.12 -16.24
N GLU A 69 13.14 15.56 -16.61
CA GLU A 69 12.11 16.01 -15.66
C GLU A 69 11.64 14.86 -14.77
N TRP A 70 11.42 13.69 -15.37
CA TRP A 70 11.02 12.49 -14.65
C TRP A 70 12.08 12.03 -13.65
N ILE A 71 13.34 11.84 -14.08
CA ILE A 71 14.43 11.40 -13.19
C ILE A 71 14.61 12.37 -12.02
N ALA A 72 14.54 13.68 -12.28
CA ALA A 72 14.66 14.69 -11.23
C ALA A 72 13.52 14.65 -10.19
N SER A 73 12.38 14.06 -10.56
CA SER A 73 11.21 13.90 -9.69
C SER A 73 11.18 12.59 -8.92
N GLN A 74 11.98 11.59 -9.31
CA GLN A 74 11.97 10.27 -8.69
C GLN A 74 12.80 10.21 -7.41
N SER A 75 12.37 9.33 -6.50
CA SER A 75 13.20 8.92 -5.37
C SER A 75 14.40 8.09 -5.84
N ALA A 76 15.41 7.92 -4.98
CA ALA A 76 16.53 7.03 -5.28
C ALA A 76 16.09 5.55 -5.20
N PRO A 77 16.52 4.68 -6.14
CA PRO A 77 16.19 3.25 -6.07
C PRO A 77 16.76 2.59 -4.81
N ARG A 78 16.16 1.49 -4.37
CA ARG A 78 16.59 0.78 -3.14
C ARG A 78 17.98 0.17 -3.30
N SER A 79 18.36 -0.21 -4.51
CA SER A 79 19.53 -1.07 -4.72
C SER A 79 20.37 -0.76 -5.96
N GLY A 80 20.17 0.42 -6.53
CA GLY A 80 20.84 0.87 -7.75
C GLY A 80 20.88 2.39 -7.86
N VAL A 81 21.19 2.85 -9.06
CA VAL A 81 21.21 4.27 -9.42
C VAL A 81 20.24 4.48 -10.57
N LEU A 82 19.35 5.45 -10.45
CA LEU A 82 18.57 5.95 -11.57
C LEU A 82 19.35 7.08 -12.25
N GLU A 83 19.56 6.96 -13.56
CA GLU A 83 20.27 7.93 -14.36
C GLU A 83 19.70 8.03 -15.77
N LYS A 84 20.05 9.09 -16.48
CA LYS A 84 19.71 9.21 -17.90
C LYS A 84 20.76 8.54 -18.76
N SER A 85 20.34 7.89 -19.83
CA SER A 85 21.24 7.26 -20.79
C SER A 85 20.91 7.69 -22.21
N TYR A 86 21.94 8.04 -22.97
CA TYR A 86 21.86 8.19 -24.43
C TYR A 86 22.19 6.83 -25.06
N ILE A 87 21.31 6.30 -25.90
CA ILE A 87 21.51 5.00 -26.58
C ILE A 87 22.02 5.23 -28.00
N HIS A 88 21.22 5.81 -28.89
CA HIS A 88 21.64 6.20 -30.25
C HIS A 88 20.64 7.21 -30.87
N GLU A 89 21.06 7.99 -31.86
CA GLU A 89 20.18 8.83 -32.71
C GLU A 89 19.15 9.72 -31.99
N GLY A 90 19.47 10.24 -30.79
CA GLY A 90 18.53 11.05 -30.00
C GLY A 90 17.60 10.25 -29.08
N ASP A 91 17.72 8.92 -29.06
CA ASP A 91 17.03 8.03 -28.12
C ASP A 91 17.65 8.17 -26.72
N TRP A 92 16.95 8.93 -25.87
CA TRP A 92 17.25 9.11 -24.46
C TRP A 92 16.30 8.29 -23.62
N ARG A 93 16.87 7.45 -22.74
CA ARG A 93 16.10 6.57 -21.85
C ARG A 93 16.45 6.76 -20.39
N PRO A 94 15.46 6.67 -19.48
CA PRO A 94 15.76 6.41 -18.08
C PRO A 94 16.43 5.04 -17.96
N ARG A 95 17.49 4.98 -17.16
CA ARG A 95 18.28 3.77 -16.93
C ARG A 95 18.44 3.53 -15.43
N LEU A 96 18.02 2.35 -14.99
CA LEU A 96 18.42 1.82 -13.69
C LEU A 96 19.73 1.03 -13.85
N LEU A 97 20.74 1.42 -13.07
CA LEU A 97 22.05 0.77 -13.03
C LEU A 97 22.24 0.04 -11.70
N PHE A 98 22.56 -1.24 -11.78
CA PHE A 98 22.86 -2.10 -10.64
C PHE A 98 24.22 -2.75 -10.80
N GLU A 99 24.90 -3.00 -9.68
CA GLU A 99 26.08 -3.86 -9.62
C GLU A 99 25.96 -4.84 -8.46
N ARG A 100 26.27 -6.11 -8.73
CA ARG A 100 26.23 -7.20 -7.75
C ARG A 100 27.50 -8.06 -7.83
N PRO A 101 28.04 -8.59 -6.71
CA PRO A 101 29.13 -9.56 -6.76
C PRO A 101 28.61 -10.90 -7.30
N ILE A 102 29.28 -11.48 -8.30
CA ILE A 102 28.80 -12.70 -8.99
C ILE A 102 28.60 -13.90 -8.05
N THR A 103 29.36 -13.98 -6.97
CA THR A 103 29.45 -15.17 -6.10
C THR A 103 28.52 -15.14 -4.89
N SER A 104 27.71 -14.10 -4.69
CA SER A 104 26.94 -13.92 -3.44
C SER A 104 25.54 -13.36 -3.67
N ILE A 105 24.94 -13.60 -4.83
CA ILE A 105 23.60 -13.07 -5.15
C ILE A 105 22.55 -14.12 -4.79
N ASP A 106 21.66 -13.75 -3.89
CA ASP A 106 20.39 -14.44 -3.69
C ASP A 106 19.31 -13.69 -4.44
N TRP A 107 19.02 -14.13 -5.67
CA TRP A 107 18.07 -13.45 -6.54
C TRP A 107 16.63 -13.46 -6.01
N ALA A 108 16.29 -14.38 -5.10
CA ALA A 108 14.94 -14.44 -4.52
C ALA A 108 14.68 -13.28 -3.55
N THR A 109 15.73 -12.74 -2.93
CA THR A 109 15.65 -11.64 -1.96
C THR A 109 16.26 -10.34 -2.49
N ASP A 110 16.87 -10.35 -3.68
CA ASP A 110 17.47 -9.16 -4.27
C ASP A 110 16.38 -8.16 -4.71
N PRO A 111 16.44 -6.90 -4.24
CA PRO A 111 15.46 -5.85 -4.58
C PRO A 111 15.48 -5.41 -6.05
N LEU A 112 16.39 -5.93 -6.88
CA LEU A 112 16.55 -5.52 -8.29
C LEU A 112 15.28 -5.64 -9.11
N LEU A 113 14.56 -6.77 -9.05
CA LEU A 113 13.31 -6.93 -9.80
C LEU A 113 12.27 -5.92 -9.33
N ALA A 114 12.15 -5.74 -8.02
CA ALA A 114 11.20 -4.81 -7.44
C ALA A 114 11.49 -3.35 -7.82
N ASP A 115 12.76 -2.95 -7.87
CA ASP A 115 13.18 -1.63 -8.37
C ASP A 115 12.87 -1.51 -9.88
N ILE A 116 13.18 -2.51 -10.71
CA ILE A 116 12.89 -2.45 -12.16
C ILE A 116 11.38 -2.31 -12.41
N THR A 117 10.56 -3.15 -11.78
CA THR A 117 9.10 -3.12 -11.97
C THR A 117 8.47 -1.83 -11.47
N GLN A 118 8.90 -1.32 -10.31
CA GLN A 118 8.37 -0.07 -9.78
C GLN A 118 8.62 1.11 -10.73
N TYR A 119 9.88 1.31 -11.13
CA TYR A 119 10.23 2.45 -11.97
C TYR A 119 9.68 2.31 -13.39
N ALA A 120 9.56 1.09 -13.91
CA ALA A 120 8.88 0.84 -15.18
C ALA A 120 7.40 1.22 -15.12
N ALA A 121 6.71 0.87 -14.03
CA ALA A 121 5.32 1.24 -13.81
C ALA A 121 5.14 2.77 -13.72
N GLU A 122 5.98 3.43 -12.91
CA GLU A 122 5.97 4.91 -12.75
C GLU A 122 6.28 5.62 -14.07
N TRP A 123 7.19 5.07 -14.88
CA TRP A 123 7.53 5.64 -16.18
C TRP A 123 6.41 5.50 -17.22
N LEU A 124 5.78 4.32 -17.31
CA LEU A 124 4.67 4.07 -18.24
C LEU A 124 3.44 4.92 -17.92
N GLU A 125 3.18 5.17 -16.63
CA GLU A 125 2.10 6.03 -16.13
C GLU A 125 2.27 7.49 -16.58
N GLU A 126 3.51 8.02 -16.54
CA GLU A 126 3.79 9.44 -16.83
C GLU A 126 4.07 9.72 -18.31
N SER A 127 4.68 8.78 -19.04
CA SER A 127 5.14 8.98 -20.43
C SER A 127 4.04 8.85 -21.49
N THR A 128 3.01 8.02 -21.27
CA THR A 128 2.03 7.71 -22.32
C THR A 128 0.77 8.59 -22.26
N GLY A 129 0.45 9.20 -21.11
CA GLY A 129 -0.82 9.89 -20.88
C GLY A 129 -2.07 9.06 -21.27
N ARG A 130 -1.91 7.76 -21.51
CA ARG A 130 -2.88 6.84 -22.10
C ARG A 130 -3.05 5.67 -21.14
N TYR A 131 -4.15 5.68 -20.41
CA TYR A 131 -4.79 4.43 -20.01
C TYR A 131 -5.17 3.68 -21.28
N THR A 132 -4.36 2.70 -21.68
CA THR A 132 -4.90 1.61 -22.48
C THR A 132 -5.65 0.71 -21.51
N SER A 133 -6.95 0.56 -21.74
CA SER A 133 -7.82 -0.35 -21.01
C SER A 133 -7.23 -1.76 -21.06
N GLY A 134 -6.87 -2.35 -19.92
CA GLY A 134 -6.56 -3.78 -19.89
C GLY A 134 -5.86 -4.28 -18.62
N THR A 135 -4.74 -3.69 -18.23
CA THR A 135 -3.90 -4.27 -17.17
C THR A 135 -3.06 -3.19 -16.51
N ARG A 136 -3.36 -2.87 -15.26
CA ARG A 136 -2.48 -2.05 -14.41
C ARG A 136 -1.29 -2.92 -13.95
N PRO A 137 -0.09 -2.35 -13.75
CA PRO A 137 1.03 -3.10 -13.19
C PRO A 137 0.64 -3.78 -11.86
N PRO A 138 1.11 -5.01 -11.65
CA PRO A 138 0.88 -5.75 -10.42
C PRO A 138 1.55 -5.09 -9.22
N TYR A 139 0.91 -5.20 -8.05
CA TYR A 139 1.50 -4.74 -6.79
C TYR A 139 2.53 -5.76 -6.29
N VAL A 140 3.73 -5.31 -5.96
CA VAL A 140 4.84 -6.16 -5.49
C VAL A 140 5.20 -5.82 -4.05
N ILE A 141 5.18 -6.81 -3.16
CA ILE A 141 5.61 -6.66 -1.77
C ILE A 141 6.65 -7.70 -1.36
N GLN A 142 7.51 -7.30 -0.41
CA GLN A 142 8.61 -8.14 0.09
C GLN A 142 8.15 -9.18 1.11
N GLU A 143 7.01 -8.96 1.77
CA GLU A 143 6.43 -9.87 2.75
C GLU A 143 5.16 -10.49 2.16
N ASP A 144 4.98 -11.81 2.26
CA ASP A 144 3.77 -12.48 1.76
C ASP A 144 2.55 -12.01 2.58
N PRO A 145 1.54 -11.34 1.99
CA PRO A 145 0.39 -10.86 2.75
C PRO A 145 -0.43 -12.01 3.35
N ARG A 146 -0.22 -13.25 2.90
CA ARG A 146 -0.82 -14.47 3.48
C ARG A 146 -0.25 -14.83 4.84
N GLU A 147 0.94 -14.34 5.18
CA GLU A 147 1.61 -14.58 6.46
C GLU A 147 1.31 -13.50 7.52
N ILE A 148 0.63 -12.42 7.13
CA ILE A 148 0.28 -11.33 8.04
C ILE A 148 -1.08 -11.63 8.68
N ALA A 149 -1.10 -11.73 10.01
CA ALA A 149 -2.33 -11.98 10.75
C ALA A 149 -3.35 -10.83 10.54
N PRO A 150 -4.59 -11.14 10.08
CA PRO A 150 -5.57 -10.13 9.71
C PRO A 150 -5.99 -9.26 10.89
N SER A 151 -6.07 -7.96 10.66
CA SER A 151 -6.63 -7.01 11.64
C SER A 151 -8.15 -6.95 11.54
N SER A 152 -8.63 -6.99 10.31
CA SER A 152 -10.01 -6.80 9.93
C SER A 152 -10.41 -7.84 8.89
N ALA A 153 -11.72 -8.07 8.77
CA ALA A 153 -12.28 -8.81 7.65
C ALA A 153 -13.27 -7.91 6.89
N TRP A 154 -13.28 -8.03 5.58
CA TRP A 154 -14.07 -7.21 4.68
C TRP A 154 -14.92 -8.09 3.76
N LEU A 155 -16.20 -7.77 3.67
CA LEU A 155 -17.09 -8.28 2.63
C LEU A 155 -17.10 -7.28 1.48
N LEU A 156 -16.47 -7.63 0.35
CA LEU A 156 -16.49 -6.83 -0.87
C LEU A 156 -17.66 -7.25 -1.74
N ILE A 157 -18.26 -6.28 -2.42
CA ILE A 157 -19.50 -6.48 -3.18
C ILE A 157 -19.20 -6.42 -4.67
N GLY A 158 -19.59 -7.48 -5.38
CA GLY A 158 -19.48 -7.63 -6.82
C GLY A 158 -20.80 -7.84 -7.54
N SER A 159 -20.75 -7.63 -8.85
CA SER A 159 -21.78 -8.04 -9.80
C SER A 159 -21.28 -9.22 -10.63
N GLU A 160 -22.16 -9.82 -11.45
CA GLU A 160 -21.73 -10.90 -12.36
C GLU A 160 -20.62 -10.45 -13.31
N ALA A 161 -20.62 -9.19 -13.75
CA ALA A 161 -19.60 -8.62 -14.63
C ALA A 161 -18.18 -8.67 -14.03
N SER A 162 -18.08 -8.69 -12.70
CA SER A 162 -16.82 -8.74 -11.96
C SER A 162 -16.46 -10.16 -11.48
N PHE A 163 -17.21 -11.19 -11.88
CA PHE A 163 -16.97 -12.56 -11.42
C PHE A 163 -15.70 -13.15 -12.07
N PRO A 164 -14.68 -13.56 -11.28
CA PRO A 164 -13.47 -14.19 -11.80
C PRO A 164 -13.75 -15.42 -12.67
N SER A 165 -13.14 -15.49 -13.85
CA SER A 165 -13.11 -16.72 -14.64
C SER A 165 -12.10 -17.71 -14.04
N SER A 166 -12.30 -19.01 -14.25
CA SER A 166 -11.34 -20.04 -13.81
C SER A 166 -9.96 -19.86 -14.45
N THR A 167 -9.90 -19.35 -15.68
CA THR A 167 -8.65 -19.08 -16.39
C THR A 167 -7.89 -17.93 -15.74
N ASN A 168 -8.56 -16.82 -15.40
CA ASN A 168 -7.93 -15.70 -14.69
C ASN A 168 -7.31 -16.14 -13.36
N LEU A 169 -8.04 -16.96 -12.59
CA LEU A 169 -7.56 -17.47 -11.30
C LEU A 169 -6.33 -18.39 -11.43
N GLN A 170 -6.22 -19.14 -12.53
CA GLN A 170 -5.07 -20.01 -12.79
C GLN A 170 -3.87 -19.21 -13.27
N ASP A 171 -4.06 -18.32 -14.24
CA ASP A 171 -3.00 -17.52 -14.85
C ASP A 171 -2.32 -16.61 -13.83
N ASP A 172 -3.09 -16.08 -12.86
CA ASP A 172 -2.57 -15.17 -11.85
C ASP A 172 -2.03 -15.86 -10.60
N LYS A 173 -2.22 -17.19 -10.45
CA LYS A 173 -1.68 -17.96 -9.32
C LYS A 173 -0.15 -17.96 -9.33
N ALA A 174 0.46 -18.23 -10.49
CA ALA A 174 1.92 -18.26 -10.64
C ALA A 174 2.57 -16.89 -10.38
N ALA A 175 1.89 -15.80 -10.76
CA ALA A 175 2.33 -14.45 -10.46
C ALA A 175 2.26 -14.15 -8.95
N ALA A 176 1.16 -14.51 -8.30
CA ALA A 176 0.98 -14.29 -6.86
C ALA A 176 2.04 -15.04 -6.01
N ASP A 177 2.49 -16.21 -6.45
CA ASP A 177 3.52 -16.99 -5.73
C ASP A 177 4.91 -16.34 -5.75
N VAL A 178 5.17 -15.42 -6.69
CA VAL A 178 6.38 -14.59 -6.72
C VAL A 178 6.11 -13.16 -6.24
N GLY A 179 5.00 -12.93 -5.54
CA GLY A 179 4.65 -11.65 -4.92
C GLY A 179 4.06 -10.62 -5.88
N ILE A 180 3.58 -11.04 -7.05
CA ILE A 180 3.00 -10.19 -8.09
C ILE A 180 1.47 -10.28 -8.04
N PHE A 181 0.81 -9.23 -7.53
CA PHE A 181 -0.64 -9.23 -7.31
C PHE A 181 -1.39 -8.35 -8.33
N LYS A 182 -2.19 -8.99 -9.18
CA LYS A 182 -2.95 -8.31 -10.26
C LYS A 182 -4.43 -8.08 -9.94
N TRP A 183 -4.93 -8.67 -8.86
CA TRP A 183 -6.33 -8.53 -8.47
C TRP A 183 -6.54 -7.23 -7.73
N ASP A 184 -7.14 -6.23 -8.38
CA ASP A 184 -7.63 -5.02 -7.72
C ASP A 184 -9.16 -5.02 -7.60
N TRP A 185 -9.65 -4.37 -6.55
CA TRP A 185 -11.08 -4.26 -6.27
C TRP A 185 -11.37 -3.01 -5.45
N THR A 186 -12.59 -2.47 -5.57
CA THR A 186 -13.01 -1.37 -4.69
C THR A 186 -13.03 -1.81 -3.24
N ALA A 187 -12.25 -1.18 -2.39
CA ALA A 187 -12.03 -1.60 -1.00
C ALA A 187 -12.61 -0.61 0.00
N ALA A 188 -12.67 -1.02 1.27
CA ALA A 188 -12.91 -0.07 2.34
C ALA A 188 -11.66 0.81 2.52
N PRO A 189 -11.80 2.12 2.80
CA PRO A 189 -10.65 3.01 2.99
C PRO A 189 -9.71 2.57 4.12
N GLN A 190 -10.20 1.79 5.07
CA GLN A 190 -9.42 1.31 6.20
C GLN A 190 -8.67 -0.01 5.91
N THR A 191 -8.86 -0.64 4.76
CA THR A 191 -8.21 -1.92 4.41
C THR A 191 -6.69 -1.81 4.51
N GLN A 192 -6.08 -2.76 5.23
CA GLN A 192 -4.63 -2.90 5.40
C GLN A 192 -4.13 -4.20 4.79
N ILE A 193 -2.82 -4.25 4.51
CA ILE A 193 -2.13 -5.47 4.06
C ILE A 193 -2.40 -6.61 5.06
N GLY A 194 -2.73 -7.80 4.56
CA GLY A 194 -3.04 -8.98 5.37
C GLY A 194 -4.49 -9.09 5.84
N ASP A 195 -5.32 -8.04 5.70
CA ASP A 195 -6.74 -8.14 6.05
C ASP A 195 -7.44 -9.26 5.25
N LEU A 196 -8.38 -9.96 5.90
CA LEU A 196 -9.18 -11.01 5.26
C LEU A 196 -10.26 -10.39 4.37
N VAL A 197 -10.49 -10.96 3.19
CA VAL A 197 -11.42 -10.41 2.21
C VAL A 197 -12.31 -11.51 1.65
N LEU A 198 -13.63 -11.30 1.69
CA LEU A 198 -14.66 -12.18 1.14
C LEU A 198 -15.35 -11.49 -0.02
N PHE A 199 -15.38 -12.13 -1.19
CA PHE A 199 -16.01 -11.59 -2.40
C PHE A 199 -17.46 -12.09 -2.52
N TYR A 200 -18.40 -11.21 -2.17
CA TYR A 200 -19.84 -11.46 -2.29
C TYR A 200 -20.38 -10.97 -3.64
N PHE A 201 -21.05 -11.85 -4.37
CA PHE A 201 -21.66 -11.52 -5.65
C PHE A 201 -23.17 -11.38 -5.49
N THR A 202 -23.69 -10.26 -6.00
CA THR A 202 -25.09 -9.87 -5.87
C THR A 202 -26.02 -10.76 -6.69
N SER A 203 -26.41 -10.39 -7.90
CA SER A 203 -27.28 -11.20 -8.77
C SER A 203 -26.46 -11.73 -9.95
N PRO A 204 -26.67 -12.98 -10.40
CA PRO A 204 -27.66 -13.97 -9.93
C PRO A 204 -27.22 -14.82 -8.73
N ARG A 205 -25.96 -14.71 -8.29
CA ARG A 205 -25.31 -15.67 -7.38
C ARG A 205 -25.74 -15.60 -5.91
N LYS A 206 -25.85 -14.40 -5.35
CA LYS A 206 -26.24 -14.12 -3.95
C LYS A 206 -25.44 -14.90 -2.91
N ALA A 207 -24.14 -14.99 -3.10
CA ALA A 207 -23.24 -15.74 -2.22
C ALA A 207 -21.81 -15.17 -2.25
N VAL A 208 -21.03 -15.48 -1.21
CA VAL A 208 -19.57 -15.36 -1.28
C VAL A 208 -19.02 -16.56 -2.03
N HIS A 209 -18.15 -16.31 -3.00
CA HIS A 209 -17.55 -17.34 -3.85
C HIS A 209 -16.03 -17.43 -3.73
N PHE A 210 -15.38 -16.36 -3.26
CA PHE A 210 -13.92 -16.34 -3.14
C PHE A 210 -13.49 -15.68 -1.84
N VAL A 211 -12.30 -16.08 -1.40
CA VAL A 211 -11.60 -15.49 -0.26
C VAL A 211 -10.18 -15.10 -0.68
N ALA A 212 -9.67 -13.99 -0.18
CA ALA A 212 -8.30 -13.55 -0.39
C ALA A 212 -7.78 -12.79 0.84
N ARG A 213 -6.50 -12.40 0.79
CA ARG A 213 -5.92 -11.38 1.66
C ARG A 213 -5.73 -10.08 0.90
N ALA A 214 -5.84 -8.95 1.58
CA ALA A 214 -5.40 -7.68 1.03
C ALA A 214 -3.88 -7.69 0.84
N ALA A 215 -3.44 -7.48 -0.40
CA ALA A 215 -2.03 -7.35 -0.74
C ALA A 215 -1.53 -5.92 -0.56
N SER A 216 -2.38 -4.90 -0.75
CA SER A 216 -2.02 -3.50 -0.51
C SER A 216 -2.91 -2.84 0.55
N LYS A 217 -2.44 -1.69 1.07
CA LYS A 217 -3.34 -0.74 1.72
C LYS A 217 -4.35 -0.19 0.71
N ALA A 218 -5.48 0.30 1.19
CA ALA A 218 -6.41 1.02 0.33
C ALA A 218 -5.80 2.34 -0.18
N PHE A 219 -5.92 2.59 -1.48
CA PHE A 219 -5.50 3.83 -2.13
C PHE A 219 -6.68 4.46 -2.86
N PHE A 220 -6.69 5.79 -2.95
CA PHE A 220 -7.77 6.53 -3.58
C PHE A 220 -7.39 6.93 -5.00
N THR A 221 -8.20 6.56 -5.99
CA THR A 221 -7.98 6.95 -7.38
C THR A 221 -9.30 7.16 -8.13
N ARG A 222 -9.21 7.88 -9.25
CA ARG A 222 -10.31 8.11 -10.20
C ARG A 222 -10.10 7.42 -11.54
N ASP A 223 -8.93 6.82 -11.71
CA ASP A 223 -8.43 6.43 -13.02
C ASP A 223 -8.69 4.94 -13.31
N ILE A 224 -9.22 4.20 -12.33
CA ILE A 224 -9.65 2.81 -12.51
C ILE A 224 -11.14 2.79 -12.86
N GLU A 225 -11.45 2.16 -14.00
CA GLU A 225 -12.82 1.92 -14.41
C GLU A 225 -13.49 0.90 -13.47
N VAL A 226 -14.64 1.27 -12.91
CA VAL A 226 -15.41 0.37 -12.07
C VAL A 226 -16.23 -0.57 -12.96
N VAL A 227 -15.87 -1.85 -13.00
CA VAL A 227 -16.64 -2.89 -13.69
C VAL A 227 -17.92 -3.19 -12.90
N ALA A 228 -19.05 -2.63 -13.33
CA ALA A 228 -20.35 -2.85 -12.71
C ALA A 228 -21.50 -2.76 -13.71
N ASP A 229 -22.60 -3.46 -13.43
CA ASP A 229 -23.83 -3.42 -14.24
C ASP A 229 -24.47 -2.01 -14.33
N LYS A 230 -24.07 -1.08 -13.47
CA LYS A 230 -24.59 0.30 -13.40
C LYS A 230 -23.43 1.28 -13.29
N SER A 231 -23.63 2.50 -13.81
CA SER A 231 -22.69 3.59 -13.61
C SER A 231 -22.46 3.85 -12.12
N VAL A 232 -21.17 3.92 -11.74
CA VAL A 232 -20.71 4.18 -10.39
C VAL A 232 -19.76 5.38 -10.43
N ASN A 233 -19.63 6.10 -9.31
CA ASN A 233 -18.62 7.16 -9.19
C ASN A 233 -17.22 6.56 -9.44
N SER A 234 -16.43 7.16 -10.33
CA SER A 234 -15.07 6.70 -10.62
C SER A 234 -14.09 6.96 -9.48
N ALA A 235 -14.39 7.94 -8.60
CA ALA A 235 -13.58 8.25 -7.44
C ALA A 235 -13.84 7.23 -6.31
N GLN A 236 -13.00 6.21 -6.21
CA GLN A 236 -13.15 5.09 -5.29
C GLN A 236 -11.85 4.80 -4.53
N TRP A 237 -12.01 4.08 -3.42
CA TRP A 237 -10.90 3.42 -2.75
C TRP A 237 -10.71 2.05 -3.38
N TRP A 238 -9.48 1.70 -3.67
CA TRP A 238 -9.07 0.44 -4.29
C TRP A 238 -7.99 -0.21 -3.44
N ALA A 239 -7.86 -1.52 -3.52
CA ALA A 239 -6.71 -2.24 -2.99
C ALA A 239 -6.38 -3.39 -3.94
N TYR A 240 -5.13 -3.86 -3.88
CA TYR A 240 -4.73 -5.12 -4.49
C TYR A 240 -4.94 -6.27 -3.50
N PHE A 241 -5.20 -7.47 -4.02
CA PHE A 241 -5.47 -8.68 -3.26
C PHE A 241 -4.59 -9.83 -3.75
N THR A 242 -4.36 -10.79 -2.86
CA THR A 242 -3.80 -12.09 -3.25
C THR A 242 -4.72 -12.77 -4.26
N ASN A 243 -4.21 -13.76 -4.99
CA ASN A 243 -5.04 -14.56 -5.87
C ASN A 243 -6.25 -15.12 -5.09
N PRO A 244 -7.50 -14.85 -5.51
CA PRO A 244 -8.67 -15.32 -4.79
C PRO A 244 -8.79 -16.85 -4.83
N ILE A 245 -9.04 -17.47 -3.69
CA ILE A 245 -9.30 -18.91 -3.59
C ILE A 245 -10.80 -19.14 -3.72
N ALA A 246 -11.19 -19.99 -4.67
CA ALA A 246 -12.59 -20.38 -4.86
C ALA A 246 -13.07 -21.28 -3.73
N ILE A 247 -14.25 -20.99 -3.20
CA ILE A 247 -14.88 -21.74 -2.11
C ILE A 247 -16.26 -22.28 -2.48
N ASP A 248 -16.69 -23.32 -1.78
CA ASP A 248 -18.10 -23.74 -1.71
C ASP A 248 -18.93 -22.48 -1.36
N PRO A 249 -19.92 -22.08 -2.19
CA PRO A 249 -20.54 -20.78 -2.05
C PRO A 249 -21.21 -20.61 -0.68
N ILE A 250 -20.94 -19.49 0.00
CA ILE A 250 -21.61 -19.14 1.26
C ILE A 250 -22.83 -18.26 0.93
N PRO A 251 -24.08 -18.78 1.03
CA PRO A 251 -25.26 -18.04 0.62
C PRO A 251 -25.51 -16.82 1.51
N VAL A 252 -26.19 -15.81 0.96
CA VAL A 252 -26.52 -14.57 1.67
C VAL A 252 -27.25 -14.79 3.00
N ASP A 253 -28.08 -15.83 3.11
CA ASP A 253 -28.83 -16.13 4.35
C ASP A 253 -27.90 -16.65 5.46
N VAL A 254 -26.88 -17.44 5.10
CA VAL A 254 -25.83 -17.91 6.02
C VAL A 254 -24.98 -16.72 6.47
N LEU A 255 -24.57 -15.86 5.54
CA LEU A 255 -23.84 -14.62 5.87
C LEU A 255 -24.66 -13.72 6.79
N ARG A 256 -25.95 -13.54 6.50
CA ARG A 256 -26.86 -12.73 7.31
C ARG A 256 -26.98 -13.29 8.73
N GLN A 257 -27.07 -14.61 8.88
CA GLN A 257 -27.08 -15.26 10.18
C GLN A 257 -25.77 -15.01 10.95
N ALA A 258 -24.61 -15.15 10.28
CA ALA A 258 -23.29 -14.93 10.88
C ALA A 258 -23.07 -13.48 11.36
N VAL A 259 -23.67 -12.49 10.69
CA VAL A 259 -23.60 -11.06 11.10
C VAL A 259 -24.72 -10.62 12.04
N GLY A 260 -25.50 -11.55 12.60
CA GLY A 260 -26.56 -11.24 13.56
C GLY A 260 -27.79 -10.54 12.93
N GLY A 261 -28.10 -10.86 11.67
CA GLY A 261 -29.33 -10.42 10.99
C GLY A 261 -29.21 -9.13 10.17
N HIS A 262 -28.17 -8.33 10.38
CA HIS A 262 -28.01 -7.01 9.75
C HIS A 262 -26.88 -6.98 8.72
N LEU A 263 -27.20 -7.32 7.47
CA LEU A 263 -26.28 -7.26 6.33
C LEU A 263 -26.75 -6.20 5.32
N LEU A 264 -26.00 -5.09 5.19
CA LEU A 264 -26.34 -3.98 4.31
C LEU A 264 -25.42 -3.99 3.07
N LEU A 265 -25.92 -4.62 2.01
CA LEU A 265 -25.18 -4.84 0.76
C LEU A 265 -25.35 -3.71 -0.27
N ARG A 266 -25.49 -2.46 0.18
CA ARG A 266 -25.73 -1.30 -0.70
C ARG A 266 -24.81 -0.13 -0.35
N GLY A 267 -24.28 0.53 -1.38
CA GLY A 267 -23.67 1.86 -1.28
C GLY A 267 -22.30 1.94 -0.62
N ARG A 268 -21.65 0.81 -0.29
CA ARG A 268 -20.28 0.76 0.25
C ARG A 268 -19.43 -0.23 -0.55
N SER A 269 -18.18 0.13 -0.80
CA SER A 269 -17.17 -0.70 -1.48
C SER A 269 -16.77 -1.94 -0.67
N GLY A 270 -16.81 -1.84 0.66
CA GLY A 270 -16.61 -2.97 1.58
C GLY A 270 -17.42 -2.84 2.87
N GLN A 271 -17.90 -3.95 3.39
CA GLN A 271 -18.56 -4.05 4.70
C GLN A 271 -17.63 -4.76 5.69
N PHE A 272 -17.35 -4.11 6.82
CA PHE A 272 -16.58 -4.72 7.90
C PHE A 272 -17.33 -5.93 8.50
N LEU A 273 -16.63 -7.05 8.63
CA LEU A 273 -17.09 -8.25 9.29
C LEU A 273 -16.40 -8.36 10.65
N ARG A 274 -17.20 -8.55 11.70
CA ARG A 274 -16.67 -8.78 13.04
C ARG A 274 -15.95 -10.13 13.12
N PRO A 275 -14.93 -10.30 13.97
CA PRO A 275 -14.25 -11.57 14.19
C PRO A 275 -15.22 -12.73 14.47
N GLY A 276 -16.22 -12.51 15.32
CA GLY A 276 -17.25 -13.52 15.62
C GLY A 276 -18.11 -13.91 14.41
N SER A 277 -18.29 -13.01 13.43
CA SER A 277 -18.99 -13.34 12.18
C SER A 277 -18.14 -14.24 11.29
N VAL A 278 -16.83 -13.98 11.19
CA VAL A 278 -15.91 -14.84 10.43
C VAL A 278 -15.81 -16.23 11.07
N ALA A 279 -15.68 -16.29 12.40
CA ALA A 279 -15.59 -17.54 13.15
C ALA A 279 -16.85 -18.42 13.04
N ALA A 280 -18.01 -17.82 12.75
CA ALA A 280 -19.27 -18.54 12.56
C ALA A 280 -19.45 -19.10 11.14
N LEU A 281 -18.59 -18.74 10.19
CA LEU A 281 -18.64 -19.23 8.81
C LEU A 281 -17.81 -20.51 8.65
N GLN A 282 -18.25 -21.37 7.75
CA GLN A 282 -17.51 -22.55 7.34
C GLN A 282 -16.93 -22.30 5.94
N PHE A 283 -15.63 -22.52 5.81
CA PHE A 283 -14.90 -22.32 4.57
C PHE A 283 -14.43 -23.66 4.05
N ARG A 284 -14.78 -23.97 2.80
CA ARG A 284 -14.34 -25.16 2.10
C ARG A 284 -13.94 -24.76 0.70
N ALA A 285 -12.75 -25.15 0.27
CA ALA A 285 -12.27 -24.87 -1.07
C ALA A 285 -13.12 -25.63 -2.09
N SER A 286 -13.45 -24.99 -3.21
CA SER A 286 -14.15 -25.64 -4.32
C SER A 286 -13.33 -26.81 -4.86
N GLU A 287 -12.01 -26.63 -4.92
CA GLU A 287 -11.05 -27.66 -5.30
C GLU A 287 -10.32 -28.20 -4.07
N PRO A 288 -10.29 -29.53 -3.83
CA PRO A 288 -9.62 -30.10 -2.66
C PRO A 288 -8.13 -29.75 -2.54
N SER A 289 -7.44 -29.50 -3.66
CA SER A 289 -6.03 -29.12 -3.68
C SER A 289 -5.77 -27.75 -3.06
N ASP A 290 -6.76 -26.85 -3.06
CA ASP A 290 -6.62 -25.50 -2.53
C ASP A 290 -7.01 -25.40 -1.05
N GLN A 291 -7.51 -26.47 -0.43
CA GLN A 291 -7.99 -26.43 0.96
C GLN A 291 -6.88 -26.03 1.96
N ALA A 292 -5.65 -26.54 1.77
CA ALA A 292 -4.54 -26.20 2.65
C ALA A 292 -4.14 -24.71 2.55
N GLU A 293 -4.24 -24.14 1.34
CA GLU A 293 -4.00 -22.72 1.12
C GLU A 293 -5.15 -21.87 1.71
N LEU A 294 -6.39 -22.33 1.53
CA LEU A 294 -7.58 -21.70 2.13
C LEU A 294 -7.47 -21.67 3.66
N ASP A 295 -7.12 -22.78 4.30
CA ASP A 295 -6.99 -22.87 5.76
C ASP A 295 -5.88 -21.94 6.28
N ARG A 296 -4.81 -21.74 5.49
CA ARG A 296 -3.73 -20.78 5.80
C ARG A 296 -4.19 -19.33 5.69
N ILE A 297 -5.02 -18.98 4.70
CA ILE A 297 -5.47 -17.59 4.52
C ILE A 297 -6.76 -17.24 5.28
N VAL A 298 -7.56 -18.22 5.70
CA VAL A 298 -8.79 -17.99 6.46
C VAL A 298 -8.45 -18.00 7.96
N GLU A 299 -7.99 -16.86 8.44
CA GLU A 299 -7.81 -16.63 9.86
C GLU A 299 -8.84 -15.65 10.40
N VAL A 300 -9.33 -15.91 11.62
CA VAL A 300 -10.21 -14.99 12.33
C VAL A 300 -9.43 -13.71 12.66
N PRO A 301 -9.90 -12.51 12.26
CA PRO A 301 -9.22 -11.26 12.57
C PRO A 301 -9.02 -11.06 14.07
N ALA A 302 -7.81 -10.64 14.45
CA ALA A 302 -7.44 -10.44 15.85
C ALA A 302 -7.76 -9.03 16.38
N GLY A 303 -8.10 -8.07 15.50
CA GLY A 303 -8.37 -6.70 15.92
C GLY A 303 -9.63 -6.57 16.78
N ILE A 304 -9.59 -5.67 17.76
CA ILE A 304 -10.72 -5.38 18.66
C ILE A 304 -11.82 -4.69 17.87
N ALA A 305 -12.94 -5.41 17.67
CA ALA A 305 -14.06 -4.96 16.85
C ALA A 305 -15.17 -4.23 17.64
N ASP A 306 -15.24 -4.47 18.95
CA ASP A 306 -16.15 -3.80 19.85
C ASP A 306 -15.38 -2.69 20.57
N LEU A 307 -15.65 -1.45 20.14
CA LEU A 307 -14.92 -0.29 20.64
C LEU A 307 -15.16 -0.13 22.16
N PRO A 308 -14.09 -0.11 22.98
CA PRO A 308 -14.20 0.12 24.42
C PRO A 308 -14.57 1.59 24.71
N ASP A 309 -14.90 1.91 25.96
CA ASP A 309 -15.05 3.30 26.40
C ASP A 309 -13.72 4.05 26.12
N PRO A 310 -13.75 5.20 25.40
CA PRO A 310 -12.58 6.03 25.14
C PRO A 310 -11.68 6.32 26.34
N ASN A 311 -12.27 6.45 27.54
CA ASN A 311 -11.55 6.81 28.75
C ASN A 311 -10.75 5.65 29.35
N ASP A 312 -11.07 4.41 28.97
CA ASP A 312 -10.45 3.18 29.50
C ASP A 312 -9.40 2.58 28.54
N ILE A 313 -9.14 3.23 27.40
CA ILE A 313 -8.19 2.75 26.40
C ILE A 313 -6.76 2.90 26.92
N THR A 314 -6.01 1.79 26.98
CA THR A 314 -4.56 1.80 27.20
C THR A 314 -3.80 1.87 25.87
N PRO A 315 -2.49 2.19 25.86
CA PRO A 315 -1.69 2.14 24.62
C PRO A 315 -1.74 0.78 23.92
N GLU A 316 -1.79 -0.33 24.66
CA GLU A 316 -1.90 -1.68 24.10
C GLU A 316 -3.24 -1.87 23.38
N VAL A 317 -4.35 -1.58 24.06
CA VAL A 317 -5.70 -1.65 23.49
C VAL A 317 -5.83 -0.72 22.28
N TRP A 318 -5.26 0.49 22.39
CA TRP A 318 -5.25 1.49 21.33
C TRP A 318 -4.58 0.98 20.04
N ARG A 319 -3.50 0.19 20.13
CA ARG A 319 -2.84 -0.44 18.97
C ARG A 319 -3.70 -1.54 18.35
N GLU A 320 -4.46 -2.25 19.18
CA GLU A 320 -5.21 -3.44 18.78
C GLU A 320 -6.61 -3.16 18.20
N LEU A 321 -7.14 -1.93 18.31
CA LEU A 321 -8.43 -1.59 17.71
C LEU A 321 -8.45 -1.93 16.21
N ALA A 322 -9.48 -2.64 15.75
CA ALA A 322 -9.65 -2.92 14.33
C ALA A 322 -10.04 -1.64 13.59
N ALA A 323 -9.31 -1.26 12.55
CA ALA A 323 -9.62 -0.05 11.78
C ALA A 323 -11.01 -0.14 11.13
N GLY A 324 -11.50 -1.34 10.80
CA GLY A 324 -12.86 -1.52 10.32
C GLY A 324 -13.98 -1.27 11.33
N ALA A 325 -13.68 -1.23 12.63
CA ALA A 325 -14.62 -0.83 13.66
C ALA A 325 -14.83 0.71 13.69
N LEU A 326 -13.86 1.48 13.22
CA LEU A 326 -13.88 2.95 13.15
C LEU A 326 -14.58 3.39 11.85
N ARG A 327 -15.91 3.55 11.90
CA ARG A 327 -16.76 3.74 10.71
C ARG A 327 -16.74 5.18 10.20
N PHE A 328 -16.59 6.13 11.12
CA PHE A 328 -16.66 7.57 10.90
C PHE A 328 -15.41 8.26 11.43
N GLU A 329 -15.21 9.52 11.02
CA GLU A 329 -14.13 10.36 11.56
C GLU A 329 -14.30 10.58 13.07
N ASP A 330 -15.54 10.73 13.55
CA ASP A 330 -15.85 10.83 14.98
C ASP A 330 -15.37 9.59 15.77
N ASP A 331 -15.46 8.38 15.20
CA ASP A 331 -14.94 7.18 15.86
C ASP A 331 -13.42 7.24 16.02
N VAL A 332 -12.71 7.75 15.00
CA VAL A 332 -11.25 7.95 15.03
C VAL A 332 -10.90 9.03 16.06
N SER A 333 -11.61 10.15 16.06
CA SER A 333 -11.44 11.22 17.05
C SER A 333 -11.53 10.69 18.48
N SER A 334 -12.62 10.01 18.83
CA SER A 334 -12.86 9.55 20.20
C SER A 334 -12.04 8.33 20.61
N HIS A 335 -11.76 7.37 19.72
CA HIS A 335 -11.09 6.12 20.12
C HIS A 335 -9.61 6.04 19.72
N VAL A 336 -9.14 6.96 18.87
CA VAL A 336 -7.75 7.01 18.43
C VAL A 336 -7.08 8.29 18.91
N VAL A 337 -7.64 9.47 18.60
CA VAL A 337 -6.95 10.74 18.85
C VAL A 337 -7.00 11.14 20.31
N GLU A 338 -8.17 11.15 20.94
CA GLU A 338 -8.33 11.54 22.34
C GLU A 338 -7.53 10.66 23.31
N PRO A 339 -7.54 9.31 23.22
CA PRO A 339 -6.70 8.46 24.06
C PRO A 339 -5.21 8.73 23.84
N LEU A 340 -4.79 8.87 22.58
CA LEU A 340 -3.40 9.21 22.26
C LEU A 340 -2.98 10.53 22.91
N LEU A 341 -3.80 11.58 22.82
CA LEU A 341 -3.56 12.85 23.49
C LEU A 341 -3.49 12.69 25.01
N GLY A 342 -4.37 11.88 25.60
CA GLY A 342 -4.32 11.51 27.01
C GLY A 342 -2.96 10.93 27.41
N PHE A 343 -2.43 9.99 26.63
CA PHE A 343 -1.12 9.37 26.86
C PHE A 343 0.02 10.39 26.70
N MET A 344 -0.01 11.18 25.63
CA MET A 344 1.09 12.07 25.24
C MET A 344 1.18 13.31 26.15
N LEU A 345 0.04 13.81 26.63
CA LEU A 345 -0.04 15.05 27.41
C LEU A 345 -0.09 14.84 28.93
N ALA A 346 -0.21 13.59 29.38
CA ALA A 346 -0.16 13.24 30.80
C ALA A 346 1.03 13.91 31.52
N GLY A 347 0.73 14.67 32.57
CA GLY A 347 1.71 15.35 33.42
C GLY A 347 2.36 16.60 32.81
N THR A 348 1.95 17.06 31.62
CA THR A 348 2.56 18.22 30.94
C THR A 348 1.91 19.55 31.32
N GLY A 349 0.66 19.53 31.80
CA GLY A 349 -0.16 20.72 32.04
C GLY A 349 -0.75 21.34 30.76
N LEU A 350 -0.54 20.71 29.60
CA LEU A 350 -1.14 21.11 28.33
C LEU A 350 -2.56 20.57 28.22
N GLU A 351 -3.40 21.30 27.50
CA GLU A 351 -4.77 20.92 27.20
C GLU A 351 -4.94 20.75 25.69
N TRP A 352 -5.97 20.03 25.26
CA TRP A 352 -6.39 20.04 23.87
C TRP A 352 -7.82 20.53 23.74
N LYS A 353 -8.12 21.11 22.59
CA LYS A 353 -9.45 21.59 22.25
C LYS A 353 -9.88 21.05 20.89
N GLY A 354 -11.03 20.39 20.87
CA GLY A 354 -11.70 19.96 19.64
C GLY A 354 -12.34 21.13 18.88
N GLU A 355 -12.53 20.95 17.57
CA GLU A 355 -13.17 21.90 16.64
C GLU A 355 -12.62 23.34 16.79
N TYR A 356 -11.29 23.47 16.87
CA TYR A 356 -10.63 24.74 17.16
C TYR A 356 -10.78 25.71 15.98
N ARG A 357 -11.47 26.83 16.22
CA ARG A 357 -11.79 27.81 15.18
C ARG A 357 -10.56 28.62 14.74
N ILE A 358 -10.29 28.60 13.44
CA ILE A 358 -9.24 29.38 12.77
C ILE A 358 -9.91 30.14 11.63
N GLU A 359 -10.21 31.42 11.89
CA GLU A 359 -10.99 32.29 11.00
C GLU A 359 -12.33 31.65 10.57
N ARG A 360 -12.41 31.21 9.31
CA ARG A 360 -13.60 30.63 8.69
C ARG A 360 -13.61 29.10 8.70
N ARG A 361 -12.53 28.47 9.16
CA ARG A 361 -12.35 27.01 9.23
C ARG A 361 -12.19 26.55 10.67
N SER A 362 -12.23 25.25 10.89
CA SER A 362 -12.01 24.65 12.21
C SER A 362 -11.06 23.47 12.03
N ALA A 363 -9.98 23.44 12.79
CA ALA A 363 -9.13 22.26 12.90
C ALA A 363 -9.77 21.26 13.86
N ASP A 364 -9.56 19.97 13.63
CA ASP A 364 -10.22 18.93 14.43
C ASP A 364 -9.75 18.96 15.88
N PHE A 365 -8.43 19.07 16.11
CA PHE A 365 -7.88 19.30 17.45
C PHE A 365 -6.69 20.26 17.44
N VAL A 366 -6.55 21.03 18.51
CA VAL A 366 -5.35 21.84 18.78
C VAL A 366 -4.90 21.61 20.22
N VAL A 367 -3.60 21.34 20.41
CA VAL A 367 -2.94 21.31 21.71
C VAL A 367 -2.54 22.74 22.10
N LEU A 368 -2.80 23.11 23.34
CA LEU A 368 -2.68 24.47 23.86
C LEU A 368 -1.75 24.51 25.09
N ASP A 369 -0.89 25.53 25.14
CA ASP A 369 -0.28 26.02 26.38
C ASP A 369 -1.03 27.29 26.82
N GLY A 370 -1.99 27.10 27.72
CA GLY A 370 -2.97 28.13 28.07
C GLY A 370 -3.83 28.53 26.86
N LYS A 371 -3.54 29.67 26.25
CA LYS A 371 -4.24 30.16 25.04
C LYS A 371 -3.40 30.06 23.77
N HIS A 372 -2.16 29.61 23.88
CA HIS A 372 -1.22 29.57 22.76
C HIS A 372 -1.29 28.20 22.06
N PRO A 373 -1.64 28.16 20.77
CA PRO A 373 -1.55 26.95 19.96
C PRO A 373 -0.13 26.42 19.92
N LEU A 374 0.06 25.18 20.36
CA LEU A 374 1.34 24.49 20.31
C LEU A 374 1.39 23.44 19.21
N TYR A 375 0.27 22.87 18.80
CA TYR A 375 0.26 21.77 17.84
C TYR A 375 -1.14 21.60 17.27
N VAL A 376 -1.26 21.29 15.98
CA VAL A 376 -2.55 21.04 15.33
C VAL A 376 -2.66 19.60 14.84
N ILE A 377 -3.86 19.03 14.95
CA ILE A 377 -4.14 17.67 14.54
C ILE A 377 -5.35 17.69 13.62
N GLU A 378 -5.19 17.08 12.46
CA GLU A 378 -6.26 16.84 11.50
C GLU A 378 -6.58 15.34 11.47
N VAL A 379 -7.86 15.01 11.52
CA VAL A 379 -8.38 13.65 11.58
C VAL A 379 -9.02 13.29 10.26
N LYS A 380 -8.78 12.07 9.81
CA LYS A 380 -9.44 11.47 8.66
C LYS A 380 -9.87 10.06 9.00
N ARG A 381 -10.88 9.54 8.29
CA ARG A 381 -11.18 8.11 8.39
C ARG A 381 -10.07 7.27 7.76
N ALA A 382 -9.56 7.76 6.62
CA ALA A 382 -8.36 7.28 5.94
C ALA A 382 -7.74 8.47 5.19
N ILE A 383 -6.42 8.58 5.25
CA ILE A 383 -5.66 9.64 4.59
C ILE A 383 -5.52 9.31 3.11
N LYS A 384 -5.89 10.27 2.26
CA LYS A 384 -5.62 10.18 0.83
C LYS A 384 -4.18 10.55 0.54
N ASP A 385 -3.42 9.60 0.03
CA ASP A 385 -2.09 9.88 -0.50
C ASP A 385 -2.18 10.82 -1.70
N GLY A 386 -1.10 11.56 -1.95
CA GLY A 386 -1.01 12.39 -3.15
C GLY A 386 -0.71 11.55 -4.39
N SER A 387 -1.16 12.01 -5.55
CA SER A 387 -0.88 11.34 -6.83
C SER A 387 0.63 11.29 -7.10
N GLY A 388 1.16 10.11 -7.45
CA GLY A 388 2.59 9.90 -7.70
C GLY A 388 3.47 10.06 -6.46
N GLY A 389 2.96 9.70 -5.26
CA GLY A 389 3.71 9.77 -3.99
C GLY A 389 3.95 11.19 -3.45
N ARG A 390 3.40 12.21 -4.12
CA ARG A 390 3.65 13.62 -3.83
C ARG A 390 2.67 14.20 -2.81
N TRP A 391 3.13 14.40 -1.58
CA TRP A 391 2.29 14.91 -0.47
C TRP A 391 1.70 16.31 -0.71
N ASP A 392 2.35 17.16 -1.51
CA ASP A 392 1.80 18.46 -1.90
C ASP A 392 0.55 18.36 -2.79
N LYS A 393 0.27 17.18 -3.35
CA LYS A 393 -0.95 16.86 -4.10
C LYS A 393 -2.01 16.14 -3.25
N SER A 394 -1.71 15.79 -1.99
CA SER A 394 -2.71 15.22 -1.07
C SER A 394 -3.62 16.33 -0.54
N PRO A 395 -4.95 16.20 -0.70
CA PRO A 395 -5.89 17.18 -0.17
C PRO A 395 -5.86 17.24 1.36
N ASP A 396 -5.69 16.10 2.03
CA ASP A 396 -5.70 15.99 3.49
C ASP A 396 -4.40 16.58 4.08
N PHE A 397 -3.26 16.32 3.44
CA PHE A 397 -1.98 16.92 3.84
C PHE A 397 -1.97 18.44 3.61
N THR A 398 -2.51 18.91 2.48
CA THR A 398 -2.65 20.34 2.20
C THR A 398 -3.54 21.04 3.21
N GLN A 399 -4.61 20.38 3.66
CA GLN A 399 -5.51 20.89 4.70
C GLN A 399 -4.79 21.03 6.04
N LEU A 400 -4.07 20.00 6.51
CA LEU A 400 -3.26 20.08 7.73
C LEU A 400 -2.24 21.22 7.64
N ARG A 401 -1.50 21.31 6.53
CA ARG A 401 -0.50 22.37 6.32
C ARG A 401 -1.11 23.76 6.42
N TRP A 402 -2.29 23.97 5.83
CA TRP A 402 -3.00 25.24 5.96
C TRP A 402 -3.21 25.61 7.44
N TYR A 403 -3.66 24.68 8.28
CA TYR A 403 -3.84 24.95 9.71
C TYR A 403 -2.52 25.20 10.43
N ALA A 404 -1.51 24.36 10.18
CA ALA A 404 -0.17 24.45 10.76
C ALA A 404 0.47 25.82 10.46
N ASP A 405 0.43 26.25 9.19
CA ASP A 405 0.98 27.53 8.74
C ASP A 405 0.24 28.72 9.38
N HIS A 406 -1.10 28.68 9.48
CA HIS A 406 -1.90 29.77 10.08
C HIS A 406 -1.68 29.90 11.59
N LEU A 407 -1.41 28.78 12.27
CA LEU A 407 -1.13 28.73 13.70
C LEU A 407 0.36 28.89 14.02
N GLY A 408 1.23 28.88 13.01
CA GLY A 408 2.68 28.94 13.19
C GLY A 408 3.27 27.72 13.92
N THR A 409 2.64 26.55 13.78
CA THR A 409 3.02 25.34 14.52
C THR A 409 3.21 24.11 13.60
N ALA A 410 3.82 23.06 14.13
CA ALA A 410 3.81 21.71 13.56
C ALA A 410 2.43 21.05 13.73
N GLY A 411 2.23 19.92 13.07
CA GLY A 411 0.99 19.17 13.22
C GLY A 411 1.08 17.69 12.89
N MET A 412 -0.04 17.01 13.09
CA MET A 412 -0.20 15.59 12.82
C MET A 412 -1.44 15.35 11.97
N LEU A 413 -1.31 14.53 10.93
CA LEU A 413 -2.44 13.98 10.19
C LEU A 413 -2.63 12.54 10.66
N ILE A 414 -3.82 12.20 11.14
CA ILE A 414 -4.09 10.88 11.73
C ILE A 414 -5.35 10.25 11.14
N ASP A 415 -5.30 8.94 10.91
CA ASP A 415 -6.46 8.14 10.55
C ASP A 415 -6.60 6.85 11.36
N SER A 416 -7.52 5.98 10.93
CA SER A 416 -7.81 4.70 11.58
C SER A 416 -6.60 3.77 11.68
N ASN A 417 -5.58 3.94 10.83
CA ASN A 417 -4.46 3.01 10.68
C ASN A 417 -3.11 3.65 11.01
N ARG A 418 -2.91 4.94 10.71
CA ARG A 418 -1.58 5.56 10.75
C ARG A 418 -1.61 7.02 11.18
N LEU A 419 -0.42 7.51 11.52
CA LEU A 419 -0.14 8.87 11.94
C LEU A 419 0.99 9.42 11.09
N LEU A 420 0.87 10.66 10.65
CA LEU A 420 1.91 11.40 9.94
C LEU A 420 2.31 12.60 10.78
N LEU A 421 3.57 12.63 11.22
CA LEU A 421 4.15 13.78 11.91
C LEU A 421 4.66 14.79 10.89
N VAL A 422 4.26 16.05 10.99
CA VAL A 422 4.53 17.09 10.00
C VAL A 422 5.10 18.33 10.68
N ASP A 423 6.35 18.68 10.35
CA ASP A 423 6.95 19.94 10.80
C ASP A 423 6.29 21.14 10.09
N ASN A 424 6.30 22.31 10.75
CA ASN A 424 5.80 23.55 10.16
C ASN A 424 6.52 23.85 8.83
N GLY A 425 5.77 24.17 7.78
CA GLY A 425 6.31 24.47 6.45
C GLY A 425 6.86 23.26 5.68
N ALA A 426 6.78 22.04 6.22
CA ALA A 426 7.31 20.86 5.55
C ALA A 426 6.54 20.51 4.26
N ALA A 427 7.26 20.09 3.22
CA ALA A 427 6.67 19.65 1.95
C ALA A 427 6.20 18.18 1.99
N GLN A 428 6.62 17.42 3.00
CA GLN A 428 6.31 16.00 3.20
C GLN A 428 6.29 15.67 4.70
N PRO A 429 5.63 14.58 5.14
CA PRO A 429 5.71 14.10 6.50
C PRO A 429 7.16 13.84 6.93
N LEU A 430 7.48 14.20 8.17
CA LEU A 430 8.74 13.85 8.81
C LEU A 430 8.81 12.34 9.09
N ARG A 431 7.68 11.76 9.49
CA ARG A 431 7.58 10.34 9.87
C ARG A 431 6.15 9.84 9.68
N GLU A 432 6.03 8.64 9.14
CA GLU A 432 4.79 7.85 9.15
C GLU A 432 4.91 6.75 10.22
N ILE A 433 3.87 6.58 11.03
CA ILE A 433 3.78 5.59 12.10
C ILE A 433 2.51 4.77 11.88
N GLN A 434 2.63 3.45 11.73
CA GLN A 434 1.46 2.57 11.75
C GLN A 434 1.00 2.39 13.20
N ARG A 435 -0.29 2.60 13.46
CA ARG A 435 -0.87 2.50 14.81
C ARG A 435 -0.65 1.12 15.39
N ARG A 436 -0.89 0.06 14.61
CA ARG A 436 -0.79 -1.32 15.08
C ARG A 436 0.63 -1.70 15.50
N ASP A 437 1.61 -1.27 14.72
CA ASP A 437 3.03 -1.60 14.92
C ASP A 437 3.76 -0.54 15.74
N CYS A 438 3.02 0.41 16.32
CA CYS A 438 3.57 1.54 17.06
C CYS A 438 4.36 1.06 18.29
N SER A 439 5.67 1.28 18.27
CA SER A 439 6.55 0.96 19.39
C SER A 439 6.54 2.06 20.46
N ASP A 440 7.08 1.77 21.65
CA ASP A 440 7.28 2.80 22.68
C ASP A 440 8.21 3.93 22.21
N THR A 441 9.11 3.64 21.26
CA THR A 441 9.95 4.65 20.62
C THR A 441 9.15 5.53 19.68
N ASP A 442 8.16 4.99 18.96
CA ASP A 442 7.24 5.77 18.16
C ASP A 442 6.38 6.69 19.04
N LEU A 443 5.81 6.15 20.13
CA LEU A 443 5.05 6.93 21.11
C LEU A 443 5.89 8.07 21.70
N ARG A 444 7.16 7.80 22.05
CA ARG A 444 8.08 8.84 22.53
C ARG A 444 8.35 9.91 21.46
N ALA A 445 8.53 9.50 20.20
CA ALA A 445 8.75 10.44 19.11
C ALA A 445 7.52 11.32 18.83
N ILE A 446 6.30 10.78 18.93
CA ILE A 446 5.07 11.57 18.85
C ILE A 446 5.05 12.61 19.97
N ARG A 447 5.30 12.19 21.22
CA ARG A 447 5.36 13.10 22.38
C ARG A 447 6.40 14.20 22.19
N GLU A 448 7.61 13.84 21.77
CA GLU A 448 8.69 14.79 21.52
C GLU A 448 8.32 15.79 20.42
N HIS A 449 7.66 15.33 19.35
CA HIS A 449 7.23 16.20 18.25
C HIS A 449 6.19 17.22 18.69
N ILE A 450 5.20 16.81 19.49
CA ILE A 450 4.20 17.72 20.09
C ILE A 450 4.88 18.73 21.01
N LEU A 451 5.81 18.29 21.86
CA LEU A 451 6.44 19.14 22.88
C LEU A 451 7.58 20.03 22.36
N LYS A 452 8.18 19.70 21.20
CA LYS A 452 9.22 20.50 20.54
C LYS A 452 8.78 21.95 20.32
N ALA A 453 7.49 22.16 20.05
CA ALA A 453 6.89 23.48 19.84
C ALA A 453 7.00 24.41 21.06
N ARG A 454 7.25 23.86 22.26
CA ARG A 454 7.37 24.64 23.51
C ARG A 454 8.74 25.33 23.66
N VAL A 455 9.73 24.94 22.86
CA VAL A 455 11.14 25.36 23.03
C VAL A 455 11.51 26.55 22.13
N VAL A 456 10.64 26.98 21.21
CA VAL A 456 10.90 28.17 20.37
C VAL A 456 10.43 29.42 21.13
N PRO A 457 11.32 30.30 21.62
CA PRO A 457 10.89 31.58 22.18
C PRO A 457 10.29 32.42 21.05
N PRO A 458 9.25 33.23 21.31
CA PRO A 458 8.84 34.24 20.36
C PRO A 458 10.01 35.21 20.13
N GLY A 459 10.48 35.29 18.89
CA GLY A 459 11.40 36.33 18.41
C GLY A 459 10.67 37.64 18.15
#